data_AF-S4P452-F1
#
_entry.id   AF-S4P452-F1
#
_cell.length_a   1.000
_cell.length_b   1.000
_cell.length_c   1.000
_cell.angle_alpha   90.00
_cell.angle_beta   90.00
_cell.angle_gamma   90.00
#
_symmetry.space_group_name_H-M   'P 1'
#
loop_
_entity.id
_entity.type
_entity.pdbx_description
1 polymer ?
#
loop_
_entity_poly.entity_id
_entity_poly.type
_entity_poly.pdbx_seq_one_letter_code
_entity_poly.pdbx_strand_id
1 'polypeptide(L)'
;MEDELEDRVLHQTYLSCMKILSRFTSSVAFDTPLSYLWKMVRLYLLRSEVVVFTLAIIIFFMYLQTLGLWSRTLLSRLSQAMSPLNAVQRMKLMEGSEADKQSWELKGTLSAAYAIKGRRMHMEDKFIINENINSTGISLFAIFDGHGGDFAANYAKEHLIQNLYNKVVEICAFKDGKIVVTPQKDSPEEPKEGNHIDLERKTSFKKSASTADDTSKKEITDPILLAQLSKARPIITREVKP
;
A
#
# COMPACT_ATOMS: atom_id res chain seq x y z
N MET A 1 -14.92 36.99 6.26
CA MET A 1 -14.66 38.37 6.72
C MET A 1 -13.25 38.83 6.32
N GLU A 2 -12.31 37.90 6.14
CA GLU A 2 -10.94 38.18 5.66
C GLU A 2 -10.90 38.49 4.14
N ASP A 3 -11.67 37.75 3.33
CA ASP A 3 -11.72 37.94 1.86
C ASP A 3 -12.16 39.35 1.43
N GLU A 4 -13.13 39.96 2.13
CA GLU A 4 -13.58 41.32 1.82
C GLU A 4 -12.53 42.40 2.15
N LEU A 5 -11.60 42.10 3.06
CA LEU A 5 -10.56 43.02 3.48
C LEU A 5 -9.38 42.99 2.50
N GLU A 6 -9.02 41.80 2.03
CA GLU A 6 -7.99 41.63 0.99
C GLU A 6 -8.40 42.30 -0.33
N ASP A 7 -9.65 42.13 -0.77
CA ASP A 7 -10.16 42.74 -2.00
C ASP A 7 -10.12 44.27 -1.96
N ARG A 8 -10.40 44.88 -0.80
CA ARG A 8 -10.28 46.35 -0.65
C ARG A 8 -8.83 46.82 -0.72
N VAL A 9 -7.90 46.10 -0.11
CA VAL A 9 -6.47 46.45 -0.13
C VAL A 9 -5.92 46.30 -1.54
N LEU A 10 -6.26 45.23 -2.25
CA LEU A 10 -5.87 45.02 -3.64
C LEU A 10 -6.45 46.10 -4.56
N HIS A 11 -7.74 46.43 -4.40
CA HIS A 11 -8.37 47.47 -5.20
C HIS A 11 -7.76 48.86 -4.94
N GLN A 12 -7.48 49.19 -3.67
CA GLN A 12 -6.86 50.46 -3.29
C GLN A 12 -5.41 50.55 -3.82
N THR A 13 -4.66 49.46 -3.80
CA THR A 13 -3.29 49.38 -4.34
C THR A 13 -3.30 49.49 -5.86
N TYR A 14 -4.25 48.85 -6.53
CA TYR A 14 -4.43 48.97 -7.98
C TYR A 14 -4.75 50.40 -8.40
N LEU A 15 -5.69 51.06 -7.72
CA LEU A 15 -6.07 52.44 -8.01
C LEU A 15 -4.93 53.43 -7.73
N SER A 16 -4.14 53.20 -6.68
CA SER A 16 -2.97 54.05 -6.39
C SER A 16 -1.91 53.89 -7.48
N CYS A 17 -1.61 52.66 -7.90
CA CYS A 17 -0.70 52.37 -9.01
C CYS A 17 -1.20 52.98 -10.33
N MET A 18 -2.48 52.83 -10.69
CA MET A 18 -3.06 53.46 -11.88
C MET A 18 -3.01 54.99 -11.83
N LYS A 19 -3.22 55.61 -10.66
CA LYS A 19 -3.11 57.06 -10.51
C LYS A 19 -1.68 57.54 -10.69
N ILE A 20 -0.71 56.86 -10.09
CA ILE A 20 0.72 57.16 -10.26
C ILE A 20 1.12 56.98 -11.73
N LEU A 21 0.71 55.87 -12.36
CA LEU A 21 0.99 55.59 -13.75
C LEU A 21 0.34 56.62 -14.69
N SER A 22 -0.90 57.04 -14.41
CA SER A 22 -1.59 58.06 -15.21
C SER A 22 -0.91 59.43 -15.11
N ARG A 23 -0.32 59.77 -13.95
CA ARG A 23 0.48 60.99 -13.78
C ARG A 23 1.82 60.91 -14.50
N PHE A 24 2.36 59.71 -14.69
CA PHE A 24 3.60 59.49 -15.43
C PHE A 24 3.37 59.49 -16.96
N THR A 25 2.22 59.00 -17.42
CA THR A 25 1.87 58.96 -18.84
C THR A 25 1.23 60.26 -19.33
N SER A 26 0.47 60.96 -18.49
CA SER A 26 -0.06 62.29 -18.76
C SER A 26 1.03 63.33 -18.55
N SER A 27 1.92 63.48 -19.54
CA SER A 27 2.73 64.67 -19.86
C SER A 27 2.81 65.72 -18.74
N VAL A 28 3.45 65.38 -17.62
CA VAL A 28 3.90 66.41 -16.68
C VAL A 28 4.99 67.17 -17.42
N ALA A 29 4.90 68.50 -17.40
CA ALA A 29 5.94 69.38 -17.90
C ALA A 29 7.17 69.18 -17.01
N PHE A 30 7.93 68.12 -17.27
CA PHE A 30 9.26 67.93 -16.72
C PHE A 30 10.10 69.15 -17.13
N ASP A 31 10.94 69.64 -16.23
CA ASP A 31 11.82 70.77 -16.47
C ASP A 31 12.52 70.66 -17.83
N THR A 32 12.79 71.79 -18.47
CA THR A 32 13.41 71.89 -19.81
C THR A 32 14.58 70.92 -20.09
N PRO A 33 15.51 70.61 -19.15
CA PRO A 33 16.53 69.58 -19.40
C PRO A 33 15.99 68.14 -19.40
N LEU A 34 15.03 67.82 -18.55
CA LEU A 34 14.48 66.46 -18.41
C LEU A 34 13.54 66.12 -19.58
N SER A 35 12.80 67.11 -20.09
CA SER A 35 12.02 66.94 -21.33
C SER A 35 12.90 66.74 -22.57
N TYR A 36 14.08 67.37 -22.62
CA TYR A 36 15.07 67.15 -23.69
C TYR A 36 15.70 65.75 -23.59
N LEU A 37 16.08 65.33 -22.38
CA LEU A 37 16.55 63.96 -22.13
C LEU A 37 15.47 62.94 -22.50
N TRP A 38 14.20 63.18 -22.16
CA TRP A 38 13.09 62.30 -22.53
C TRP A 38 12.89 62.22 -24.05
N LYS A 39 13.04 63.34 -24.77
CA LYS A 39 13.02 63.34 -26.24
C LYS A 39 14.18 62.57 -26.83
N MET A 40 15.39 62.70 -26.28
CA MET A 40 16.56 61.94 -26.72
C MET A 40 16.40 60.44 -26.44
N VAL A 41 15.99 60.09 -25.21
CA VAL A 41 15.67 58.72 -24.81
C VAL A 41 14.63 58.14 -25.77
N ARG A 42 13.53 58.84 -26.05
CA ARG A 42 12.51 58.40 -27.00
C ARG A 42 13.06 58.24 -28.42
N LEU A 43 13.87 59.18 -28.92
CA LEU A 43 14.40 59.14 -30.28
C LEU A 43 15.41 57.99 -30.49
N TYR A 44 16.19 57.64 -29.47
CA TYR A 44 17.17 56.55 -29.54
C TYR A 44 16.58 55.17 -29.14
N LEU A 45 15.71 55.09 -28.13
CA LEU A 45 15.10 53.82 -27.69
C LEU A 45 13.89 53.38 -28.52
N LEU A 46 13.09 54.30 -29.07
CA LEU A 46 11.95 53.94 -29.95
C LEU A 46 12.33 53.85 -31.42
N ARG A 47 13.62 53.95 -31.76
CA ARG A 47 14.07 53.61 -33.11
C ARG A 47 13.82 52.11 -33.33
N SER A 48 13.10 51.79 -34.40
CA SER A 48 12.65 50.42 -34.71
C SER A 48 13.80 49.41 -34.70
N GLU A 49 14.98 49.81 -35.16
CA GLU A 49 16.21 49.01 -35.14
C GLU A 49 16.64 48.59 -33.72
N VAL A 50 16.62 49.53 -32.77
CA VAL A 50 17.04 49.29 -31.37
C VAL A 50 16.02 48.43 -30.64
N VAL A 51 14.73 48.64 -30.91
CA VAL A 51 13.65 47.82 -30.33
C VAL A 51 13.76 46.36 -30.79
N VAL A 52 14.00 46.13 -32.08
CA VAL A 52 14.16 44.77 -32.61
C VAL A 52 15.40 44.08 -32.04
N PHE A 53 16.53 44.80 -31.96
CA PHE A 53 17.77 44.25 -31.43
C PHE A 53 17.67 43.91 -29.93
N THR A 54 17.07 44.80 -29.13
CA THR A 54 16.86 44.56 -27.69
C THR A 54 15.89 43.41 -27.44
N LEU A 55 14.81 43.29 -28.22
CA LEU A 55 13.87 42.18 -28.14
C LEU A 55 14.53 40.84 -28.52
N ALA A 56 15.37 40.83 -29.56
CA ALA A 56 16.13 39.64 -29.94
C ALA A 56 17.09 39.18 -28.82
N ILE A 57 17.76 40.13 -28.15
CA ILE A 57 18.62 39.83 -27.00
C ILE A 57 17.81 39.24 -25.84
N ILE A 58 16.63 39.80 -25.53
CA ILE A 58 15.76 39.29 -24.46
C ILE A 58 15.31 37.85 -24.78
N ILE A 59 14.86 37.58 -26.02
CA ILE A 59 14.47 36.23 -26.46
C ILE A 59 15.66 35.27 -26.36
N PHE A 60 16.86 35.71 -26.74
CA PHE A 60 18.08 34.90 -26.63
C PHE A 60 18.40 34.53 -25.18
N PHE A 61 18.34 35.50 -24.24
CA PHE A 61 18.54 35.21 -22.81
C PHE A 61 17.48 34.28 -22.24
N MET A 62 16.21 34.47 -22.61
CA MET A 62 15.12 33.58 -22.23
C MET A 62 15.36 32.16 -22.75
N TYR A 63 15.82 32.02 -23.99
CA TYR A 63 16.18 30.73 -24.59
C TYR A 63 17.33 30.06 -23.82
N LEU A 64 18.40 30.78 -23.50
CA LEU A 64 19.50 30.25 -22.68
C LEU A 64 19.02 29.78 -21.30
N GLN A 65 18.10 30.51 -20.66
CA GLN A 65 17.54 30.12 -19.37
C GLN A 65 16.70 28.83 -19.48
N THR A 66 15.92 28.67 -20.55
CA THR A 66 15.16 27.44 -20.80
C THR A 66 16.06 26.24 -21.09
N LEU A 67 17.16 26.43 -21.83
CA LEU A 67 18.16 25.38 -22.07
C LEU A 67 18.86 24.94 -20.78
N GLY A 68 19.11 25.85 -19.84
CA GLY A 68 19.65 25.51 -18.52
C GLY A 68 18.72 24.63 -17.69
N LEU A 69 17.41 24.90 -17.72
CA LEU A 69 16.41 24.08 -17.04
C LEU A 69 16.22 22.72 -17.72
N TRP A 70 16.27 22.70 -19.05
CA TRP A 70 16.10 21.48 -19.83
C TRP A 70 17.32 20.57 -19.76
N SER A 71 18.54 21.12 -19.80
CA SER A 71 19.77 20.32 -19.61
C SER A 71 19.80 19.64 -18.24
N ARG A 72 19.46 20.33 -17.15
CA ARG A 72 19.42 19.73 -15.80
C ARG A 72 18.41 18.60 -15.69
N THR A 73 17.22 18.76 -16.29
CA THR A 73 16.18 17.74 -16.27
C THR A 73 16.50 16.55 -17.19
N LEU A 74 17.10 16.79 -18.36
CA LEU A 74 17.55 15.74 -19.26
C LEU A 74 18.76 14.96 -18.72
N LEU A 75 19.77 15.64 -18.15
CA LEU A 75 20.90 14.96 -17.52
C LEU A 75 20.47 14.13 -16.30
N SER A 76 19.50 14.62 -15.51
CA SER A 76 18.92 13.85 -14.41
C SER A 76 18.23 12.57 -14.91
N ARG A 77 17.44 12.66 -16.00
CA ARG A 77 16.77 11.51 -16.61
C ARG A 77 17.74 10.55 -17.31
N LEU A 78 18.77 11.06 -17.97
CA LEU A 78 19.81 10.26 -18.62
C LEU A 78 20.70 9.56 -17.60
N SER A 79 21.06 10.24 -16.51
CA SER A 79 21.78 9.63 -15.38
C SER A 79 20.97 8.52 -14.71
N GLN A 80 19.65 8.70 -14.57
CA GLN A 80 18.75 7.67 -14.06
C GLN A 80 18.55 6.50 -15.04
N ALA A 81 18.62 6.75 -16.35
CA ALA A 81 18.52 5.72 -17.39
C ALA A 81 19.82 4.92 -17.56
N MET A 82 20.97 5.53 -17.30
CA MET A 82 22.30 4.94 -17.50
C MET A 82 22.91 4.35 -16.22
N SER A 83 22.25 4.45 -15.05
CA SER A 83 22.77 3.83 -13.82
C SER A 83 22.47 2.32 -13.79
N PRO A 84 23.48 1.44 -13.94
CA PRO A 84 23.26 -0.01 -14.00
C PRO A 84 22.79 -0.60 -12.67
N LEU A 85 22.93 0.17 -11.58
CA LEU A 85 22.56 -0.21 -10.22
C LEU A 85 21.03 -0.21 -10.01
N ASN A 86 20.28 0.55 -10.80
CA ASN A 86 18.82 0.61 -10.66
C ASN A 86 18.09 -0.56 -11.32
N ALA A 87 18.68 -1.30 -12.25
CA ALA A 87 17.99 -2.43 -12.90
C ALA A 87 17.85 -3.63 -11.96
N VAL A 88 18.92 -4.01 -11.27
CA VAL A 88 18.93 -5.10 -10.27
C VAL A 88 18.11 -4.72 -9.04
N GLN A 89 18.21 -3.46 -8.60
CA GLN A 89 17.39 -2.95 -7.50
C GLN A 89 15.92 -2.79 -7.90
N ARG A 90 15.59 -2.49 -9.16
CA ARG A 90 14.21 -2.50 -9.68
C ARG A 90 13.62 -3.91 -9.75
N MET A 91 14.38 -4.91 -10.15
CA MET A 91 13.94 -6.31 -10.08
C MET A 91 13.69 -6.73 -8.63
N LYS A 92 14.57 -6.34 -7.69
CA LYS A 92 14.41 -6.62 -6.26
C LYS A 92 13.31 -5.79 -5.57
N LEU A 93 13.01 -4.60 -6.08
CA LEU A 93 11.93 -3.72 -5.60
C LEU A 93 10.56 -4.11 -6.17
N MET A 94 10.51 -4.74 -7.35
CA MET A 94 9.28 -5.35 -7.90
C MET A 94 8.88 -6.63 -7.16
N GLU A 95 9.81 -7.31 -6.50
CA GLU A 95 9.55 -8.51 -5.68
C GLU A 95 9.12 -8.19 -4.24
N GLY A 96 8.89 -6.90 -3.93
CA GLY A 96 8.46 -6.45 -2.61
C GLY A 96 7.75 -5.09 -2.68
N SER A 97 6.79 -4.96 -3.59
CA SER A 97 5.94 -3.78 -3.69
C SER A 97 5.01 -3.70 -2.47
N GLU A 98 4.61 -2.48 -2.05
CA GLU A 98 3.54 -2.28 -1.05
C GLU A 98 2.23 -3.00 -1.43
N ALA A 99 2.07 -3.39 -2.69
CA ALA A 99 1.01 -4.28 -3.17
C ALA A 99 1.06 -5.69 -2.56
N ASP A 100 2.25 -6.26 -2.31
CA ASP A 100 2.40 -7.57 -1.65
C ASP A 100 1.97 -7.53 -0.19
N LYS A 101 1.98 -6.35 0.45
CA LYS A 101 1.38 -6.19 1.79
C LYS A 101 -0.15 -6.22 1.76
N GLN A 102 -0.77 -6.07 0.59
CA GLN A 102 -2.22 -6.01 0.40
C GLN A 102 -2.80 -7.25 -0.28
N SER A 103 -1.97 -8.20 -0.69
CA SER A 103 -2.42 -9.43 -1.34
C SER A 103 -1.76 -10.67 -0.77
N TRP A 104 -2.55 -11.72 -0.64
CA TRP A 104 -2.04 -13.07 -0.35
C TRP A 104 -2.20 -13.92 -1.59
N GLU A 105 -1.13 -14.59 -1.99
CA GLU A 105 -1.13 -15.53 -3.10
C GLU A 105 -0.67 -16.92 -2.65
N LEU A 106 -1.27 -17.95 -3.25
CA LEU A 106 -0.81 -19.33 -3.14
C LEU A 106 -0.97 -19.98 -4.52
N LYS A 107 0.14 -20.49 -5.05
CA LYS A 107 0.18 -21.20 -6.32
C LYS A 107 0.44 -22.67 -6.02
N GLY A 108 -0.52 -23.51 -6.36
CA GLY A 108 -0.37 -24.95 -6.47
C GLY A 108 0.26 -25.34 -7.80
N THR A 109 0.26 -26.63 -8.09
CA THR A 109 0.80 -27.21 -9.33
C THR A 109 -0.12 -26.90 -10.51
N LEU A 110 -1.44 -26.96 -10.29
CA LEU A 110 -2.46 -26.76 -11.32
C LEU A 110 -3.51 -25.70 -10.94
N SER A 111 -3.46 -25.22 -9.70
CA SER A 111 -4.39 -24.22 -9.16
C SER A 111 -3.63 -23.03 -8.59
N ALA A 112 -4.31 -21.89 -8.49
CA ALA A 112 -3.79 -20.71 -7.83
C ALA A 112 -4.93 -19.94 -7.18
N ALA A 113 -4.66 -19.34 -6.03
CA ALA A 113 -5.56 -18.46 -5.32
C ALA A 113 -4.85 -17.15 -5.03
N TYR A 114 -5.58 -16.07 -5.24
CA TYR A 114 -5.16 -14.72 -4.94
C TYR A 114 -6.27 -14.08 -4.13
N ALA A 115 -5.92 -13.50 -3.00
CA ALA A 115 -6.84 -12.72 -2.21
C ALA A 115 -6.25 -11.31 -2.07
N ILE A 116 -7.08 -10.31 -2.34
CA ILE A 116 -6.68 -8.91 -2.43
C ILE A 116 -7.54 -8.14 -1.44
N LYS A 117 -6.89 -7.41 -0.52
CA LYS A 117 -7.55 -6.62 0.53
C LYS A 117 -8.48 -5.53 -0.02
N GLY A 118 -8.14 -4.97 -1.18
CA GLY A 118 -8.89 -3.87 -1.79
C GLY A 118 -8.90 -2.61 -0.92
N ARG A 119 -10.05 -1.93 -0.83
CA ARG A 119 -10.22 -0.68 -0.06
C ARG A 119 -10.43 -0.90 1.44
N ARG A 120 -10.39 -2.14 1.93
CA ARG A 120 -10.66 -2.48 3.34
C ARG A 120 -9.47 -2.13 4.22
N MET A 121 -9.74 -1.85 5.50
CA MET A 121 -8.70 -1.55 6.49
C MET A 121 -7.91 -2.79 6.91
N HIS A 122 -8.55 -3.96 6.91
CA HIS A 122 -7.95 -5.27 7.22
C HIS A 122 -8.41 -6.33 6.20
N MET A 123 -7.66 -7.42 6.12
CA MET A 123 -7.94 -8.56 5.23
C MET A 123 -8.49 -9.72 6.06
N GLU A 124 -9.81 -9.83 6.11
CA GLU A 124 -10.51 -10.81 6.94
C GLU A 124 -10.64 -12.16 6.22
N ASP A 125 -10.74 -12.15 4.89
CA ASP A 125 -10.79 -13.33 4.02
C ASP A 125 -9.60 -14.26 4.26
N LYS A 126 -9.84 -15.57 4.22
CA LYS A 126 -8.81 -16.62 4.27
C LYS A 126 -9.10 -17.65 3.19
N PHE A 127 -8.06 -18.29 2.66
CA PHE A 127 -8.23 -19.37 1.68
C PHE A 127 -7.22 -20.49 1.92
N ILE A 128 -7.54 -21.69 1.42
CA ILE A 128 -6.67 -22.86 1.37
C ILE A 128 -6.76 -23.52 0.00
N ILE A 129 -5.60 -23.92 -0.50
CA ILE A 129 -5.44 -24.81 -1.65
C ILE A 129 -4.72 -26.06 -1.13
N ASN A 130 -5.35 -27.23 -1.26
CA ASN A 130 -4.71 -28.51 -1.01
C ASN A 130 -4.97 -29.46 -2.18
N GLU A 131 -4.00 -29.55 -3.09
CA GLU A 131 -4.08 -30.43 -4.25
C GLU A 131 -3.69 -31.86 -3.85
N ASN A 132 -4.51 -32.83 -4.25
CA ASN A 132 -4.24 -34.26 -4.06
C ASN A 132 -3.89 -34.63 -2.60
N ILE A 133 -4.86 -34.46 -1.71
CA ILE A 133 -4.77 -34.83 -0.29
C ILE A 133 -4.28 -36.27 -0.16
N ASN A 134 -3.12 -36.46 0.48
CA ASN A 134 -2.52 -37.76 0.78
C ASN A 134 -2.48 -38.73 -0.42
N SER A 135 -2.27 -38.23 -1.64
CA SER A 135 -2.30 -39.04 -2.87
C SER A 135 -3.62 -39.80 -3.14
N THR A 136 -4.72 -39.37 -2.52
CA THR A 136 -6.05 -39.98 -2.69
C THR A 136 -6.73 -39.61 -4.02
N GLY A 137 -6.15 -38.66 -4.77
CA GLY A 137 -6.75 -38.07 -5.97
C GLY A 137 -7.79 -36.99 -5.66
N ILE A 138 -8.05 -36.68 -4.39
CA ILE A 138 -9.04 -35.68 -3.98
C ILE A 138 -8.34 -34.36 -3.68
N SER A 139 -8.80 -33.27 -4.29
CA SER A 139 -8.31 -31.92 -4.01
C SER A 139 -9.35 -31.15 -3.19
N LEU A 140 -8.88 -30.37 -2.21
CA LEU A 140 -9.72 -29.55 -1.34
C LEU A 140 -9.35 -28.09 -1.50
N PHE A 141 -10.35 -27.28 -1.83
CA PHE A 141 -10.23 -25.83 -1.95
C PHE A 141 -11.28 -25.20 -1.04
N ALA A 142 -10.88 -24.20 -0.27
CA ALA A 142 -11.78 -23.51 0.65
C ALA A 142 -11.48 -22.02 0.68
N ILE A 143 -12.55 -21.22 0.77
CA ILE A 143 -12.50 -19.76 0.93
C ILE A 143 -13.42 -19.41 2.10
N PHE A 144 -12.92 -18.57 2.99
CA PHE A 144 -13.59 -18.10 4.19
C PHE A 144 -13.69 -16.58 4.12
N ASP A 145 -14.90 -16.04 4.13
CA ASP A 145 -15.15 -14.60 4.25
C ASP A 145 -15.33 -14.26 5.74
N GLY A 146 -14.41 -13.47 6.29
CA GLY A 146 -14.46 -13.07 7.69
C GLY A 146 -15.32 -11.83 7.86
N HIS A 147 -16.01 -11.72 8.99
CA HIS A 147 -16.79 -10.52 9.32
C HIS A 147 -16.66 -10.18 10.81
N GLY A 148 -16.39 -8.92 11.12
CA GLY A 148 -16.20 -8.46 12.50
C GLY A 148 -14.87 -8.92 13.11
N GLY A 149 -13.86 -9.16 12.27
CA GLY A 149 -12.56 -9.70 12.63
C GLY A 149 -12.18 -10.94 11.82
N ASP A 150 -10.88 -11.27 11.81
CA ASP A 150 -10.32 -12.40 11.07
C ASP A 150 -10.27 -13.71 11.89
N PHE A 151 -10.60 -13.65 13.17
CA PHE A 151 -10.51 -14.79 14.11
C PHE A 151 -11.32 -16.01 13.65
N ALA A 152 -12.60 -15.84 13.29
CA ALA A 152 -13.45 -16.96 12.89
C ALA A 152 -12.95 -17.62 11.58
N ALA A 153 -12.53 -16.81 10.61
CA ALA A 153 -11.97 -17.28 9.36
C ALA A 153 -10.64 -18.03 9.58
N ASN A 154 -9.77 -17.52 10.47
CA ASN A 154 -8.54 -18.21 10.88
C ASN A 154 -8.84 -19.53 11.60
N TYR A 155 -9.79 -19.53 12.54
CA TYR A 155 -10.18 -20.73 13.28
C TYR A 155 -10.69 -21.83 12.35
N ALA A 156 -11.56 -21.48 11.40
CA ALA A 156 -12.07 -22.41 10.40
C ALA A 156 -10.94 -22.92 9.49
N LYS A 157 -10.05 -22.03 9.03
CA LYS A 157 -8.88 -22.38 8.23
C LYS A 157 -8.01 -23.44 8.94
N GLU A 158 -7.80 -23.28 10.24
CA GLU A 158 -6.92 -24.15 11.02
C GLU A 158 -7.58 -25.47 11.42
N HIS A 159 -8.81 -25.43 11.95
CA HIS A 159 -9.44 -26.59 12.58
C HIS A 159 -10.39 -27.33 11.65
N LEU A 160 -11.24 -26.61 10.90
CA LEU A 160 -12.22 -27.27 10.01
C LEU A 160 -11.50 -28.03 8.90
N ILE A 161 -10.46 -27.43 8.31
CA ILE A 161 -9.74 -28.06 7.20
C ILE A 161 -8.92 -29.26 7.65
N GLN A 162 -8.32 -29.24 8.82
CA GLN A 162 -7.64 -30.41 9.38
C GLN A 162 -8.63 -31.56 9.65
N ASN A 163 -9.80 -31.25 10.20
CA ASN A 163 -10.83 -32.25 10.45
C ASN A 163 -11.37 -32.87 9.14
N LEU A 164 -11.59 -32.04 8.11
CA LEU A 164 -12.00 -32.51 6.79
C LEU A 164 -10.91 -33.35 6.13
N TYR A 165 -9.64 -32.93 6.23
CA TYR A 165 -8.50 -33.69 5.72
C TYR A 165 -8.47 -35.10 6.33
N ASN A 166 -8.56 -35.21 7.65
CA ASN A 166 -8.53 -36.49 8.35
C ASN A 166 -9.69 -37.39 7.93
N LYS A 167 -10.91 -36.85 7.84
CA LYS A 167 -12.09 -37.61 7.37
C LYS A 167 -11.96 -38.07 5.93
N VAL A 168 -11.41 -37.25 5.04
CA VAL A 168 -11.20 -37.64 3.63
C VAL A 168 -10.21 -38.80 3.56
N VAL A 169 -9.10 -38.71 4.30
CA VAL A 169 -8.10 -39.79 4.37
C VAL A 169 -8.71 -41.07 4.93
N GLU A 170 -9.52 -40.99 5.99
CA GLU A 170 -10.21 -42.12 6.58
C GLU A 170 -11.18 -42.80 5.60
N ILE A 171 -12.01 -42.02 4.90
CA ILE A 171 -12.98 -42.55 3.92
C ILE A 171 -12.25 -43.18 2.73
N CYS A 172 -11.16 -42.58 2.26
CA CYS A 172 -10.34 -43.16 1.20
C CYS A 172 -9.69 -44.48 1.64
N ALA A 173 -9.14 -44.54 2.85
CA ALA A 173 -8.59 -45.78 3.40
C ALA A 173 -9.67 -46.87 3.55
N PHE A 174 -10.88 -46.50 3.96
CA PHE A 174 -12.02 -47.39 4.04
C PHE A 174 -12.43 -47.94 2.66
N LYS A 175 -12.53 -47.07 1.65
CA LYS A 175 -12.81 -47.45 0.26
C LYS A 175 -11.76 -48.43 -0.28
N ASP A 176 -10.50 -48.21 0.09
CA ASP A 176 -9.37 -49.05 -0.33
C ASP A 176 -9.24 -50.34 0.51
N GLY A 177 -10.20 -50.61 1.41
CA GLY A 177 -10.30 -51.85 2.20
C GLY A 177 -9.32 -51.95 3.38
N LYS A 178 -8.61 -50.88 3.71
CA LYS A 178 -7.70 -50.83 4.87
C LYS A 178 -8.48 -50.40 6.11
N ILE A 179 -8.88 -51.38 6.91
CA ILE A 179 -9.55 -51.17 8.19
C ILE A 179 -8.52 -50.59 9.18
N VAL A 180 -8.54 -49.29 9.40
CA VAL A 180 -7.84 -48.65 10.52
C VAL A 180 -8.88 -48.37 11.59
N VAL A 181 -9.05 -49.33 12.51
CA VAL A 181 -9.73 -49.06 13.78
C VAL A 181 -8.78 -48.15 14.59
N THR A 182 -9.16 -46.89 14.77
CA THR A 182 -8.49 -46.03 15.75
C THR A 182 -9.19 -46.23 17.10
N PRO A 183 -8.47 -46.46 18.22
CA PRO A 183 -9.10 -46.62 19.52
C PRO A 183 -9.69 -45.27 19.98
N GLN A 184 -10.94 -45.28 20.44
CA GLN A 184 -11.46 -44.19 21.26
C GLN A 184 -10.63 -44.10 22.54
N LYS A 185 -9.97 -42.96 22.73
CA LYS A 185 -9.21 -42.66 23.95
C LYS A 185 -10.16 -41.97 24.94
N ASP A 186 -10.89 -42.77 25.71
CA ASP A 186 -11.59 -42.30 26.89
C ASP A 186 -10.69 -42.44 28.14
N SER A 187 -10.68 -41.36 28.94
CA SER A 187 -10.12 -41.19 30.29
C SER A 187 -8.66 -40.76 30.50
N PRO A 188 -8.38 -40.03 31.62
CA PRO A 188 -7.31 -39.04 31.72
C PRO A 188 -6.15 -39.49 32.63
N GLU A 189 -4.91 -39.39 32.14
CA GLU A 189 -3.69 -39.38 32.97
C GLU A 189 -2.62 -38.47 32.33
N GLU A 190 -2.04 -37.59 33.15
CA GLU A 190 -0.83 -36.79 32.84
C GLU A 190 0.46 -37.66 32.90
N PRO A 191 1.67 -37.08 32.80
CA PRO A 191 2.40 -36.78 31.56
C PRO A 191 3.68 -37.63 31.45
N LYS A 192 4.09 -38.05 30.23
CA LYS A 192 5.46 -38.56 30.00
C LYS A 192 6.06 -38.11 28.67
N GLU A 193 7.33 -37.73 28.79
CA GLU A 193 8.28 -37.25 27.79
C GLU A 193 8.45 -38.12 26.55
N GLY A 194 8.77 -37.44 25.44
CA GLY A 194 9.82 -37.86 24.51
C GLY A 194 9.45 -38.91 23.47
N ASN A 195 9.13 -38.46 22.25
CA ASN A 195 9.98 -38.73 21.09
C ASN A 195 9.52 -37.93 19.86
N HIS A 196 10.47 -37.17 19.32
CA HIS A 196 10.37 -36.38 18.10
C HIS A 196 10.22 -37.32 16.90
N ILE A 197 9.16 -37.16 16.11
CA ILE A 197 9.13 -37.64 14.71
C ILE A 197 8.98 -36.41 13.84
N ASP A 198 10.10 -36.06 13.21
CA ASP A 198 10.24 -34.95 12.29
C ASP A 198 9.59 -35.34 10.95
N LEU A 199 8.46 -34.72 10.62
CA LEU A 199 7.85 -34.81 9.29
C LEU A 199 8.04 -33.45 8.62
N GLU A 200 9.02 -33.39 7.72
CA GLU A 200 9.37 -32.23 6.90
C GLU A 200 8.16 -31.70 6.13
N ARG A 201 7.50 -30.69 6.70
CA ARG A 201 6.68 -29.77 5.92
C ARG A 201 7.65 -28.76 5.32
N LYS A 202 7.94 -28.88 4.01
CA LYS A 202 8.74 -27.88 3.28
C LYS A 202 8.11 -26.50 3.46
N THR A 203 8.71 -25.69 4.33
CA THR A 203 8.37 -24.28 4.54
C THR A 203 9.16 -23.45 3.54
N SER A 204 8.70 -23.39 2.30
CA SER A 204 9.19 -22.37 1.35
C SER A 204 8.48 -21.04 1.59
N PHE A 205 8.67 -20.45 2.76
CA PHE A 205 8.38 -19.04 3.00
C PHE A 205 9.60 -18.42 3.68
N LYS A 206 10.31 -17.58 2.93
CA LYS A 206 11.37 -16.72 3.47
C LYS A 206 10.74 -15.72 4.43
N LYS A 207 10.96 -15.93 5.72
CA LYS A 207 10.55 -15.04 6.79
C LYS A 207 11.53 -13.86 6.82
N SER A 208 11.17 -12.75 6.18
CA SER A 208 11.90 -11.48 6.33
C SER A 208 11.52 -10.86 7.68
N ALA A 209 12.55 -10.53 8.46
CA ALA A 209 12.44 -9.98 9.80
C ALA A 209 11.58 -8.71 9.84
N SER A 210 10.51 -8.75 10.63
CA SER A 210 9.75 -7.57 11.04
C SER A 210 10.41 -7.01 12.29
N THR A 211 11.23 -5.98 12.13
CA THR A 211 11.55 -5.03 13.19
C THR A 211 10.39 -4.04 13.31
N ALA A 212 9.55 -4.21 14.32
CA ALA A 212 8.68 -3.17 14.87
C ALA A 212 8.07 -3.65 16.20
N ASP A 213 8.76 -3.26 17.27
CA ASP A 213 8.26 -2.83 18.58
C ASP A 213 7.09 -3.58 19.25
N ASP A 214 7.48 -4.33 20.28
CA ASP A 214 6.70 -4.68 21.46
C ASP A 214 5.89 -3.48 21.99
N THR A 215 4.57 -3.59 21.98
CA THR A 215 3.75 -3.04 23.07
C THR A 215 2.48 -3.88 23.28
N SER A 216 2.45 -4.55 24.43
CA SER A 216 1.27 -5.05 25.15
C SER A 216 0.50 -6.26 24.60
N LYS A 217 1.12 -7.45 24.65
CA LYS A 217 0.36 -8.66 24.99
C LYS A 217 -0.03 -8.59 26.46
N LYS A 218 -1.29 -8.26 26.77
CA LYS A 218 -1.85 -8.52 28.11
C LYS A 218 -2.43 -9.91 28.08
N GLU A 219 -1.64 -10.89 28.49
CA GLU A 219 -2.18 -12.18 28.94
C GLU A 219 -3.17 -11.92 30.08
N ILE A 220 -4.35 -12.51 30.00
CA ILE A 220 -5.38 -12.39 31.04
C ILE A 220 -4.98 -13.35 32.16
N THR A 221 -4.29 -12.83 33.17
CA THR A 221 -3.79 -13.57 34.34
C THR A 221 -4.80 -13.58 35.49
N ASP A 222 -6.11 -13.67 35.20
CA ASP A 222 -7.13 -13.72 36.24
C ASP A 222 -7.69 -15.15 36.42
N PRO A 223 -7.39 -15.84 37.53
CA PRO A 223 -7.79 -17.24 37.73
C PRO A 223 -9.32 -17.40 37.86
N ILE A 224 -10.02 -16.32 38.26
CA ILE A 224 -11.47 -16.31 38.43
C ILE A 224 -12.19 -16.31 37.06
N LEU A 225 -11.68 -15.57 36.08
CA LEU A 225 -12.26 -15.53 34.72
C LEU A 225 -12.07 -16.84 33.98
N LEU A 226 -10.90 -17.47 34.14
CA LEU A 226 -10.62 -18.81 33.59
C LEU A 226 -11.52 -19.89 34.20
N ALA A 227 -11.80 -19.80 35.51
CA ALA A 227 -12.71 -20.72 36.19
C ALA A 227 -14.18 -20.52 35.79
N GLN A 228 -14.59 -19.32 35.37
CA GLN A 228 -15.94 -19.09 34.85
C GLN A 228 -16.12 -19.60 33.41
N LEU A 229 -15.08 -19.48 32.57
CA LEU A 229 -15.06 -20.05 31.22
C LEU A 229 -15.12 -21.59 31.25
N SER A 230 -14.41 -22.24 32.17
CA SER A 230 -14.45 -23.71 32.30
C SER A 230 -15.78 -24.24 32.87
N LYS A 231 -16.54 -23.38 33.57
CA LYS A 231 -17.85 -23.73 34.15
C LYS A 231 -19.03 -23.57 33.19
N ALA A 232 -18.83 -22.89 32.05
CA ALA A 232 -19.84 -22.80 31.00
C ALA A 232 -19.97 -24.15 30.28
N ARG A 233 -21.04 -24.90 30.59
CA ARG A 233 -21.39 -26.15 29.90
C ARG A 233 -21.68 -25.88 28.41
N PRO A 234 -21.39 -26.83 27.51
CA PRO A 234 -21.77 -26.71 26.11
C PRO A 234 -23.29 -26.63 25.98
N ILE A 235 -23.75 -25.71 25.13
CA ILE A 235 -25.17 -25.54 24.79
C ILE A 235 -25.68 -26.85 24.19
N ILE A 236 -26.66 -27.43 24.87
CA ILE A 236 -27.29 -28.72 24.59
C ILE A 236 -27.83 -28.73 23.15
N THR A 237 -27.47 -29.79 22.41
CA THR A 237 -28.03 -30.16 21.12
C THR A 237 -29.54 -30.36 21.24
N ARG A 238 -30.30 -29.70 20.35
CA ARG A 238 -31.74 -29.90 20.21
C ARG A 238 -32.03 -31.36 19.83
N GLU A 239 -32.68 -32.10 20.72
CA GLU A 239 -33.17 -33.44 20.44
C GLU A 239 -34.28 -33.41 19.38
N VAL A 240 -34.20 -34.32 18.41
CA VAL A 240 -35.26 -34.62 17.45
C VAL A 240 -36.05 -35.80 17.99
N LYS A 241 -37.33 -35.60 18.28
CA LYS A 241 -38.25 -36.68 18.69
C LYS A 241 -38.65 -37.55 17.48
N PRO A 242 -38.94 -38.84 17.70
CA PRO A 242 -39.27 -39.81 16.65
C PRO A 242 -40.63 -39.54 15.98
#